data_AF-A0A957ZA82-F1
#
_entry.id   AF-A0A957ZA82-F1
#
_cell.length_a   1.000
_cell.length_b   1.000
_cell.length_c   1.000
_cell.angle_alpha   90.00
_cell.angle_beta   90.00
_cell.angle_gamma   90.00
#
_symmetry.space_group_name_H-M   'P 1'
#
loop_
_entity.id
_entity.type
_entity.pdbx_description
1 polymer ?
#
loop_
_entity_poly.entity_id
_entity_poly.type
_entity_poly.pdbx_seq_one_letter_code
_entity_poly.pdbx_strand_id
1 'polypeptide(L)'
;MLSDRFLPEYDFIETHEILINASATHIYSKLRTLNLGQSAIISWLLRLRGFRTPFFSIAEFERFGFATLAEVPNEEWLMGLVGQFWRPTGNMQAISAENFAQFQRRGFAKSVW
;
A
#
# COMPACT_ATOMS: atom_id res chain seq x y z
N MET A 1 -10.85 6.71 -10.40
CA MET A 1 -9.63 5.99 -9.96
C MET A 1 -10.03 4.57 -9.60
N LEU A 2 -9.08 3.62 -9.54
CA LEU A 2 -9.39 2.25 -9.07
C LEU A 2 -9.91 2.27 -7.62
N SER A 3 -9.43 3.20 -6.79
CA SER A 3 -9.88 3.38 -5.39
C SER A 3 -11.40 3.50 -5.27
N ASP A 4 -12.05 4.27 -6.15
CA ASP A 4 -13.50 4.52 -6.14
C ASP A 4 -14.31 3.23 -6.32
N ARG A 5 -13.73 2.22 -6.99
CA ARG A 5 -14.37 0.92 -7.19
C ARG A 5 -14.31 0.03 -5.95
N PHE A 6 -13.21 0.08 -5.18
CA PHE A 6 -12.97 -0.83 -4.06
C PHE A 6 -13.32 -0.23 -2.69
N LEU A 7 -13.29 1.10 -2.57
CA LEU A 7 -13.61 1.85 -1.36
C LEU A 7 -14.31 3.18 -1.73
N PRO A 8 -15.56 3.14 -2.23
CA PRO A 8 -16.30 4.34 -2.64
C PRO A 8 -16.68 5.25 -1.47
N GLU A 9 -16.84 4.68 -0.28
CA GLU A 9 -17.14 5.40 0.96
C GLU A 9 -15.93 5.30 1.87
N TYR A 10 -15.42 6.45 2.32
CA TYR A 10 -14.28 6.56 3.20
C TYR A 10 -14.48 7.66 4.24
N ASP A 11 -13.92 7.45 5.43
CA ASP A 11 -13.93 8.46 6.49
C ASP A 11 -12.82 9.51 6.31
N PHE A 12 -11.76 9.16 5.57
CA PHE A 12 -10.59 9.99 5.34
C PHE A 12 -9.89 9.63 4.03
N ILE A 13 -9.33 10.64 3.35
CA ILE A 13 -8.51 10.50 2.15
C ILE A 13 -7.29 11.42 2.24
N GLU A 14 -6.16 10.93 1.76
CA GLU A 14 -4.91 11.69 1.63
C GLU A 14 -4.27 11.36 0.29
N THR A 15 -3.89 12.38 -0.46
CA THR A 15 -3.31 12.24 -1.81
C THR A 15 -1.99 12.99 -1.87
N HIS A 16 -0.97 12.33 -2.42
CA HIS A 16 0.36 12.91 -2.64
C HIS A 16 0.74 12.81 -4.11
N GLU A 17 1.29 13.89 -4.66
CA GLU A 17 1.75 13.94 -6.04
C GLU A 17 3.14 14.60 -6.12
N ILE A 18 4.01 14.02 -6.95
CA ILE A 18 5.31 14.59 -7.29
C ILE A 18 5.56 14.43 -8.79
N LEU A 19 6.24 15.41 -9.40
CA LEU A 19 6.66 15.31 -10.79
C LEU A 19 8.01 14.60 -10.88
N ILE A 20 8.07 13.57 -11.73
CA ILE A 20 9.30 12.82 -12.00
C ILE A 20 9.64 12.99 -13.48
N ASN A 21 10.88 13.40 -13.77
CA ASN A 21 11.35 13.58 -15.14
C ASN A 21 11.71 12.23 -15.81
N ALA A 22 10.72 11.37 -15.99
CA ALA A 22 10.83 10.08 -16.68
C ALA A 22 9.45 9.64 -17.20
N SER A 23 9.42 8.76 -18.20
CA SER A 23 8.15 8.24 -18.73
C SER A 23 7.47 7.29 -17.73
N ALA A 24 6.15 7.21 -17.78
CA ALA A 24 5.36 6.30 -16.94
C ALA A 24 5.80 4.84 -17.12
N THR A 25 6.11 4.43 -18.35
CA THR A 25 6.64 3.09 -18.65
C THR A 25 7.98 2.82 -17.97
N HIS A 26 8.89 3.80 -17.96
CA HIS A 26 10.17 3.66 -17.27
C HIS A 26 9.96 3.49 -15.77
N ILE A 27 9.13 4.34 -15.15
CA ILE A 27 8.80 4.27 -13.72
C ILE A 27 8.14 2.93 -13.38
N TYR A 28 7.11 2.54 -14.13
CA TYR A 28 6.36 1.31 -13.92
C TYR A 28 7.26 0.07 -13.98
N SER A 29 8.21 0.02 -14.92
CA SER A 29 9.19 -1.08 -15.00
C SER A 29 10.10 -1.20 -13.76
N LYS A 30 10.31 -0.09 -13.04
CA LYS A 30 11.16 -0.04 -11.85
C LYS A 30 10.38 -0.32 -10.56
N LEU A 31 9.07 -0.08 -10.51
CA LEU A 31 8.25 -0.24 -9.30
C LEU A 31 8.47 -1.61 -8.63
N ARG A 32 8.40 -2.71 -9.40
CA ARG A 32 8.55 -4.08 -8.88
C ARG A 32 9.93 -4.40 -8.30
N THR A 33 10.96 -3.70 -8.77
CA THR A 33 12.36 -3.91 -8.35
C THR A 33 12.88 -2.83 -7.42
N LEU A 34 12.05 -1.83 -7.12
CA LEU A 34 12.39 -0.74 -6.23
C LEU A 34 12.74 -1.32 -4.86
N ASN A 35 13.91 -0.94 -4.36
CA ASN A 35 14.39 -1.29 -3.03
C ASN A 35 14.64 0.00 -2.26
N LEU A 36 13.69 0.40 -1.41
CA LEU A 36 13.78 1.65 -0.63
C LEU A 36 14.95 1.65 0.38
N GLY A 37 15.57 0.50 0.59
CA GLY A 37 16.61 0.27 1.58
C GLY A 37 18.01 0.56 1.18
N GLN A 38 18.20 0.75 -0.10
CA GLN A 38 19.45 1.28 -0.61
C GLN A 38 19.67 2.73 -0.15
N SER A 39 18.61 3.44 0.29
CA SER A 39 18.71 4.78 0.87
C SER A 39 18.88 4.73 2.39
N ALA A 40 20.01 5.23 2.89
CA ALA A 40 20.28 5.37 4.32
C ALA A 40 19.30 6.33 5.01
N ILE A 41 18.88 7.40 4.31
CA ILE A 41 17.92 8.38 4.84
C ILE A 41 16.56 7.73 5.05
N ILE A 42 16.05 7.02 4.04
CA ILE A 42 14.75 6.32 4.14
C ILE A 42 14.81 5.27 5.25
N SER A 43 15.87 4.46 5.27
CA SER A 43 16.07 3.44 6.30
C SER A 43 16.07 4.02 7.72
N TRP A 44 16.71 5.18 7.92
CA TRP A 44 16.74 5.86 9.20
C TRP A 44 15.37 6.43 9.60
N LEU A 45 14.66 7.08 8.67
CA LEU A 45 13.31 7.61 8.92
C LEU A 45 12.30 6.49 9.26
N LEU A 46 12.38 5.35 8.57
CA LEU A 46 11.51 4.20 8.89
C LEU A 46 11.84 3.59 10.26
N ARG A 47 13.13 3.52 10.63
CA ARG A 47 13.54 3.07 11.97
C ARG A 47 12.98 3.98 13.07
N LEU A 48 13.03 5.30 12.87
CA LEU A 48 12.41 6.26 13.80
C LEU A 48 10.90 6.06 13.92
N ARG A 49 10.24 5.65 12.82
CA ARG A 49 8.81 5.31 12.80
C ARG A 49 8.49 3.97 13.49
N GLY A 50 9.48 3.25 14.02
CA GLY A 50 9.30 1.99 14.73
C GLY A 50 9.39 0.74 13.86
N PHE A 51 9.72 0.90 12.58
CA PHE A 51 9.91 -0.23 11.66
C PHE A 51 11.32 -0.81 11.82
N ARG A 52 11.41 -2.00 12.45
CA ARG A 52 12.69 -2.66 12.78
C ARG A 52 13.33 -3.38 11.59
N THR A 53 12.50 -4.02 10.76
CA THR A 53 12.90 -4.57 9.47
C THR A 53 12.60 -3.54 8.41
N PRO A 54 13.60 -3.12 7.65
CA PRO A 54 13.39 -2.01 6.77
C PRO A 54 12.74 -2.54 5.46
N PHE A 55 11.58 -1.97 5.14
CA PHE A 55 10.60 -2.42 4.14
C PHE A 55 11.01 -1.91 2.79
N PHE A 56 11.37 -2.78 1.86
CA PHE A 56 12.11 -2.27 0.72
C PHE A 56 11.53 -2.62 -0.62
N SER A 57 10.88 -3.77 -0.78
CA SER A 57 10.26 -4.14 -2.04
C SER A 57 8.75 -4.23 -1.94
N ILE A 58 8.07 -3.99 -3.05
CA ILE A 58 6.61 -4.14 -3.10
C ILE A 58 6.19 -5.60 -2.82
N ALA A 59 7.04 -6.57 -3.17
CA ALA A 59 6.81 -7.99 -2.84
C ALA A 59 6.75 -8.24 -1.33
N GLU A 60 7.44 -7.43 -0.51
CA GLU A 60 7.37 -7.56 0.94
C GLU A 60 6.06 -7.01 1.52
N PHE A 61 5.37 -6.11 0.83
CA PHE A 61 4.09 -5.58 1.30
C PHE A 61 3.03 -6.68 1.44
N GLU A 62 3.02 -7.68 0.55
CA GLU A 62 2.12 -8.83 0.68
C GLU A 62 2.31 -9.58 2.00
N ARG A 63 3.55 -9.68 2.49
CA ARG A 63 3.86 -10.33 3.77
C ARG A 63 3.33 -9.56 4.99
N PHE A 64 3.04 -8.28 4.84
CA PHE A 64 2.46 -7.42 5.87
C PHE A 64 0.94 -7.27 5.75
N GLY A 65 0.31 -8.03 4.84
CA GLY A 65 -1.14 -8.08 4.66
C GLY A 65 -1.67 -7.11 3.60
N PHE A 66 -0.80 -6.49 2.79
CA PHE A 66 -1.25 -5.78 1.60
C PHE A 66 -1.72 -6.78 0.56
N ALA A 67 -2.83 -6.48 -0.09
CA ALA A 67 -3.32 -7.23 -1.23
C ALA A 67 -3.30 -6.33 -2.46
N THR A 68 -2.76 -6.80 -3.59
CA THR A 68 -2.97 -6.12 -4.87
C THR A 68 -4.45 -6.28 -5.24
N LEU A 69 -5.19 -5.17 -5.31
CA LEU A 69 -6.63 -5.17 -5.63
C LEU A 69 -6.89 -5.09 -7.13
N ALA A 70 -6.13 -4.22 -7.80
CA ALA A 70 -6.20 -4.03 -9.25
C ALA A 70 -4.93 -3.31 -9.73
N GLU A 71 -4.62 -3.51 -11.00
CA GLU A 71 -3.46 -2.89 -11.65
C GLU A 71 -3.82 -2.56 -13.10
N VAL A 72 -3.59 -1.30 -13.49
CA VAL A 72 -3.63 -0.80 -14.85
C VAL A 72 -2.20 -0.43 -15.24
N PRO A 73 -1.55 -1.21 -16.13
CA PRO A 73 -0.14 -1.02 -16.43
C PRO A 73 0.19 0.41 -16.88
N ASN A 74 1.27 0.98 -16.32
CA ASN A 74 1.73 2.34 -16.56
C ASN A 74 0.79 3.48 -16.09
N GLU A 75 -0.31 3.17 -15.42
CA GLU A 75 -1.29 4.19 -14.97
C GLU A 75 -1.53 4.11 -13.46
N GLU A 76 -2.00 2.97 -12.95
CA GLU A 76 -2.45 2.86 -11.56
C GLU A 76 -2.19 1.45 -11.02
N TRP A 77 -1.72 1.35 -9.78
CA TRP A 77 -1.62 0.07 -9.07
C TRP A 77 -2.21 0.26 -7.68
N LEU A 78 -3.35 -0.37 -7.44
CA LEU A 78 -4.10 -0.25 -6.21
C LEU A 78 -3.78 -1.40 -5.25
N MET A 79 -3.35 -1.05 -4.05
CA MET A 79 -3.18 -1.98 -2.94
C MET A 79 -4.25 -1.76 -1.87
N GLY A 80 -4.63 -2.84 -1.20
CA GLY A 80 -5.65 -2.84 -0.16
C GLY A 80 -5.11 -3.42 1.15
N LEU A 81 -5.60 -2.88 2.25
CA LEU A 81 -5.34 -3.39 3.59
C LEU A 81 -6.62 -3.44 4.40
N VAL A 82 -6.71 -4.45 5.26
CA VAL A 82 -7.75 -4.55 6.28
C VAL A 82 -7.12 -4.82 7.62
N GLY A 83 -7.49 -4.05 8.63
CA GLY A 83 -6.90 -4.20 9.96
C GLY A 83 -7.58 -3.36 11.03
N GLN A 84 -7.04 -3.48 12.23
CA GLN A 84 -7.31 -2.62 13.38
C GLN A 84 -6.08 -1.73 13.57
N PHE A 85 -5.91 -0.74 12.70
CA PHE A 85 -4.69 0.08 12.62
C PHE A 85 -4.33 0.80 13.93
N TRP A 86 -5.31 0.94 14.84
CA TRP A 86 -5.15 1.49 16.18
C TRP A 86 -4.59 0.51 17.22
N ARG A 87 -4.36 -0.77 16.88
CA ARG A 87 -3.71 -1.76 17.76
C ARG A 87 -2.20 -1.82 17.49
N PRO A 88 -1.36 -2.18 18.48
CA PRO A 88 0.09 -2.18 18.33
C PRO A 88 0.64 -2.97 17.13
N THR A 89 -0.01 -4.07 16.75
CA THR A 89 0.38 -4.90 15.59
C THR A 89 -0.49 -4.67 14.36
N GLY A 90 -1.44 -3.72 14.42
CA GLY A 90 -2.44 -3.48 13.38
C GLY A 90 -3.48 -4.60 13.20
N ASN A 91 -3.29 -5.79 13.77
CA ASN A 91 -4.13 -6.98 13.57
C ASN A 91 -4.56 -7.17 12.10
N MET A 92 -3.57 -7.13 11.21
CA MET A 92 -3.76 -7.19 9.76
C MET A 92 -4.48 -8.48 9.36
N GLN A 93 -5.42 -8.37 8.44
CA GLN A 93 -6.17 -9.50 7.90
C GLN A 93 -5.68 -9.80 6.50
N ALA A 94 -5.29 -11.06 6.26
CA ALA A 94 -5.06 -11.52 4.90
C ALA A 94 -6.40 -11.47 4.14
N ILE A 95 -6.42 -10.80 3.00
CA ILE A 95 -7.62 -10.62 2.19
C ILE A 95 -7.26 -10.65 0.71
N SER A 96 -8.14 -11.22 -0.12
CA SER A 96 -7.99 -11.20 -1.57
C SER A 96 -8.70 -9.98 -2.17
N ALA A 97 -8.38 -9.64 -3.41
CA ALA A 97 -9.02 -8.55 -4.13
C ALA A 97 -10.55 -8.69 -4.20
N GLU A 98 -11.03 -9.92 -4.42
CA GLU A 98 -12.46 -10.25 -4.56
C GLU A 98 -13.21 -10.02 -3.25
N ASN A 99 -12.60 -10.37 -2.13
CA ASN A 99 -13.21 -10.27 -0.81
C ASN A 99 -13.09 -8.87 -0.20
N PHE A 100 -12.15 -8.05 -0.67
CA PHE A 100 -11.89 -6.72 -0.11
C PHE A 100 -13.10 -5.79 -0.18
N ALA A 101 -13.74 -5.70 -1.35
CA ALA A 101 -14.89 -4.80 -1.54
C ALA A 101 -16.04 -5.14 -0.58
N GLN A 102 -16.29 -6.44 -0.40
CA GLN A 102 -17.37 -6.97 0.43
C GLN A 102 -17.04 -7.00 1.93
N PHE A 103 -15.78 -6.79 2.32
CA PHE A 103 -15.39 -6.87 3.72
C PHE A 103 -16.09 -5.78 4.56
N GLN A 104 -16.97 -6.24 5.44
CA GLN A 104 -17.69 -5.43 6.41
C GLN A 104 -17.72 -6.16 7.76
N ARG A 105 -16.68 -5.94 8.58
CA ARG A 105 -16.63 -6.46 9.95
C ARG A 105 -16.46 -5.31 10.92
N ARG A 106 -17.39 -5.20 11.88
CA ARG A 106 -17.32 -4.17 12.93
C ARG A 106 -15.99 -4.25 13.68
N GLY A 107 -15.39 -3.09 13.92
CA GLY A 107 -14.11 -2.97 14.62
C GLY A 107 -12.90 -3.25 13.74
N PHE A 108 -13.04 -3.25 12.42
CA PHE A 108 -11.95 -3.27 11.44
C PHE A 108 -12.14 -2.11 10.46
N ALA A 109 -11.03 -1.58 9.95
CA ALA A 109 -10.99 -0.58 8.90
C ALA A 109 -10.43 -1.17 7.61
N LYS A 110 -10.91 -0.65 6.48
CA LYS A 110 -10.31 -0.86 5.16
C LYS A 110 -9.48 0.37 4.82
N SER A 111 -8.37 0.18 4.12
CA SER A 111 -7.67 1.28 3.46
C SER A 111 -7.20 0.82 2.08
N VAL A 112 -7.12 1.78 1.16
CA VAL A 112 -6.51 1.59 -0.16
C VAL A 112 -5.32 2.54 -0.29
N TRP A 113 -4.33 2.15 -1.09
CA TRP A 113 -3.10 2.88 -1.33
C TRP A 113 -2.67 2.75 -2.79
#